data_AF-A0A3N5V379-F1
#
_entry.id   AF-A0A3N5V379-F1
#
_cell.length_a   1.000
_cell.length_b   1.000
_cell.length_c   1.000
_cell.angle_alpha   90.00
_cell.angle_beta   90.00
_cell.angle_gamma   90.00
#
_symmetry.space_group_name_H-M   'P 1'
#
loop_
_entity.id
_entity.type
_entity.pdbx_description
1 polymer ?
#
loop_
_entity_poly.entity_id
_entity_poly.type
_entity_poly.pdbx_seq_one_letter_code
_entity_poly.pdbx_strand_id
1 'polypeptide(L)'
;MTPNINFGDGVRTLDFVSTTTGWIYDTDSAGHAALYRTVDGGRTWTLLFGSIPNITPVPQLLPDLTIIQMNIELQNTSCLAPGDPMGVRVWVKNNGEAVAGSFVVRVNGMEQTVNGLGIGETIPVFFPSYSNPVTAVLDATNLIPESDENNNSRSEMVPVPTPPLPCVAPAELAQTIVDTLNAKNFATARSKMGQSFMMAFWQSQGTSYTPDLAIEQLQLNYIGASTVLVSNPNKDLNALLGGSNPYTIMGLDPSNSLALFVSGWGLDGKGEAILYVTRLANGNPYWHSVLIAPGGFAPPATLTGPYAVVRVALNDVLNIRSSAGASQPIVGSFPADAVNVMRTGPTANADNATWVEVQNPGGGTGWVNSFYLTEYVSREAFCADTRIPALIEQLKGSMNQSNGDMFASLVSPVHGVDVHLWAYHAPINFSVAAARTAFTSTEVYSWGSGPAGGTEYGNGTFSEIIQPRMLDTLNASNMETYCDNLTKVFPLAHPWPFPNSIHFYNLYRPSSSPAELDFRTWLIGFEYINNQPYLYGMVTIVWEP
;
A
#
# COMPACT_ATOMS: atom_id res chain seq x y z
N MET A 1 -20.40 53.24 38.21
CA MET A 1 -21.53 53.81 38.99
C MET A 1 -22.65 54.02 38.00
N THR A 2 -23.83 53.45 38.26
CA THR A 2 -24.98 53.58 37.36
C THR A 2 -25.89 54.70 37.88
N PRO A 3 -26.15 55.77 37.11
CA PRO A 3 -27.03 56.85 37.55
C PRO A 3 -28.47 56.35 37.70
N ASN A 4 -29.24 57.01 38.57
CA ASN A 4 -30.68 56.74 38.74
C ASN A 4 -31.56 57.13 37.53
N ILE A 5 -30.99 57.80 36.53
CA ILE A 5 -31.64 58.21 35.28
C ILE A 5 -30.74 57.76 34.12
N ASN A 6 -31.32 57.11 33.11
CA ASN A 6 -30.64 56.83 31.86
C ASN A 6 -30.91 57.99 30.90
N PHE A 7 -29.87 58.75 30.55
CA PHE A 7 -29.99 59.90 29.64
C PHE A 7 -29.93 59.52 28.15
N GLY A 8 -29.62 58.26 27.81
CA GLY A 8 -29.46 57.81 26.43
C GLY A 8 -28.52 58.70 25.62
N ASP A 9 -28.85 58.89 24.33
CA ASP A 9 -28.06 59.70 23.39
C ASP A 9 -28.52 61.19 23.31
N GLY A 10 -29.47 61.60 24.15
CA GLY A 10 -30.06 62.95 24.13
C GLY A 10 -29.20 64.04 24.78
N VAL A 11 -28.14 63.63 25.50
CA VAL A 11 -27.24 64.53 26.24
C VAL A 11 -26.59 65.54 25.31
N ARG A 12 -26.87 66.82 25.54
CA ARG A 12 -26.24 67.92 24.79
C ARG A 12 -25.04 68.50 25.49
N THR A 13 -25.13 68.60 26.81
CA THR A 13 -24.00 69.07 27.62
C THR A 13 -24.07 68.50 29.02
N LEU A 14 -22.90 68.22 29.59
CA LEU A 14 -22.67 67.74 30.94
C LEU A 14 -21.48 68.51 31.49
N ASP A 15 -21.64 69.12 32.66
CA ASP A 15 -20.56 69.86 33.31
C ASP A 15 -20.59 69.67 34.82
N PHE A 16 -19.41 69.71 35.44
CA PHE A 16 -19.21 69.56 36.88
C PHE A 16 -18.46 70.76 37.44
N VAL A 17 -19.11 71.48 38.35
CA VAL A 17 -18.49 72.62 39.07
C VAL A 17 -17.69 72.15 40.28
N SER A 18 -17.87 70.90 40.71
CA SER A 18 -17.06 70.21 41.71
C SER A 18 -17.12 68.69 41.48
N THR A 19 -16.34 67.92 42.26
CA THR A 19 -16.38 66.45 42.19
C THR A 19 -17.72 65.84 42.59
N THR A 20 -18.59 66.61 43.24
CA THR A 20 -19.91 66.14 43.71
C THR A 20 -21.06 66.85 43.02
N THR A 21 -20.87 68.06 42.49
CA THR A 21 -21.95 68.88 41.95
C THR A 21 -21.76 69.12 40.46
N GLY A 22 -22.78 68.77 39.67
CA GLY A 22 -22.80 68.95 38.23
C GLY A 22 -24.21 69.05 37.67
N TRP A 23 -24.29 69.42 36.40
CA TRP A 23 -25.52 69.59 35.64
C TRP A 23 -25.45 68.88 34.31
N ILE A 24 -26.59 68.38 33.86
CA ILE A 24 -26.74 67.79 32.54
C ILE A 24 -27.98 68.37 31.87
N TYR A 25 -27.81 68.78 30.62
CA TYR A 25 -28.88 69.26 29.75
C TYR A 25 -29.13 68.23 28.65
N ASP A 26 -30.34 67.71 28.64
CA ASP A 26 -30.79 66.61 27.80
C ASP A 26 -31.93 67.08 26.90
N THR A 27 -31.94 66.61 25.66
CA THR A 27 -32.99 66.92 24.68
C THR A 27 -33.37 65.68 23.88
N ASP A 28 -34.66 65.46 23.67
CA ASP A 28 -35.14 64.39 22.78
C ASP A 28 -35.24 64.84 21.32
N SER A 29 -35.50 63.88 20.42
CA SER A 29 -35.70 64.12 18.99
C SER A 29 -37.00 64.88 18.67
N ALA A 30 -37.91 65.03 19.63
CA ALA A 30 -39.14 65.78 19.51
C ALA A 30 -38.98 67.25 19.95
N GLY A 31 -37.79 67.64 20.42
CA GLY A 31 -37.45 69.01 20.81
C GLY A 31 -37.80 69.34 22.26
N HIS A 32 -38.16 68.36 23.10
CA HIS A 32 -38.28 68.58 24.54
C HIS A 32 -36.89 68.67 25.16
N ALA A 33 -36.77 69.47 26.23
CA ALA A 33 -35.53 69.67 26.94
C ALA A 33 -35.72 69.53 28.46
N ALA A 34 -34.71 68.99 29.13
CA ALA A 34 -34.65 68.91 30.58
C ALA A 34 -33.25 69.20 31.12
N LEU A 35 -33.20 69.84 32.29
CA LEU A 35 -31.99 70.15 33.03
C LEU A 35 -32.01 69.42 34.37
N TYR A 36 -30.99 68.62 34.63
CA TYR A 36 -30.84 67.88 35.89
C TYR A 36 -29.61 68.33 36.65
N ARG A 37 -29.65 68.16 37.98
CA ARG A 37 -28.52 68.42 38.89
C ARG A 37 -28.19 67.19 39.72
N THR A 38 -26.90 66.93 39.85
CA THR A 38 -26.35 66.02 40.85
C THR A 38 -25.65 66.81 41.97
N VAL A 39 -25.66 66.25 43.18
CA VAL A 39 -24.88 66.73 44.34
C VAL A 39 -24.05 65.61 44.97
N ASP A 40 -24.00 64.44 44.34
CA ASP A 40 -23.30 63.23 44.83
C ASP A 40 -22.36 62.60 43.79
N GLY A 41 -21.89 63.40 42.82
CA GLY A 41 -20.92 62.97 41.81
C GLY A 41 -21.54 62.15 40.67
N GLY A 42 -22.82 62.37 40.38
CA GLY A 42 -23.54 61.76 39.27
C GLY A 42 -24.22 60.43 39.60
N ARG A 43 -24.31 60.05 40.88
CA ARG A 43 -25.05 58.85 41.31
C ARG A 43 -26.56 59.10 41.28
N THR A 44 -26.98 60.25 41.77
CA THR A 44 -28.37 60.71 41.69
C THR A 44 -28.47 62.05 40.96
N TRP A 45 -29.45 62.11 40.06
CA TRP A 45 -29.81 63.28 39.28
C TRP A 45 -31.23 63.70 39.64
N THR A 46 -31.37 64.97 40.00
CA THR A 46 -32.64 65.61 40.33
C THR A 46 -33.03 66.54 39.20
N LEU A 47 -34.24 66.39 38.65
CA LEU A 47 -34.78 67.28 37.64
C LEU A 47 -34.98 68.68 38.22
N LEU A 48 -34.36 69.70 37.61
CA LEU A 48 -34.54 71.10 37.98
C LEU A 48 -35.63 71.78 37.13
N PHE A 49 -35.67 71.47 35.83
CA PHE A 49 -36.59 72.09 34.87
C PHE A 49 -36.77 71.21 33.62
N GLY A 50 -37.98 71.16 33.05
CA GLY A 50 -38.29 70.47 31.79
C GLY A 50 -39.18 69.23 31.93
N SER A 51 -39.58 68.67 30.78
CA SER A 51 -40.34 67.41 30.72
C SER A 51 -39.95 66.63 29.46
N ILE A 52 -39.06 65.65 29.62
CA ILE A 52 -38.94 64.54 28.67
C ILE A 52 -39.86 63.43 29.18
N PRO A 53 -40.78 62.87 28.39
CA PRO A 53 -41.58 61.73 28.81
C PRO A 53 -40.62 60.61 29.24
N ASN A 54 -40.78 60.10 30.47
CA ASN A 54 -39.98 58.99 31.01
C ASN A 54 -39.82 57.90 29.95
N ILE A 55 -38.60 57.74 29.42
CA ILE A 55 -38.20 56.47 28.85
C ILE A 55 -38.25 55.47 30.00
N THR A 56 -39.26 54.60 29.98
CA THR A 56 -39.28 53.37 30.75
C THR A 56 -37.90 52.73 30.67
N PRO A 57 -37.28 52.29 31.79
CA PRO A 57 -36.01 51.60 31.71
C PRO A 57 -36.15 50.45 30.71
N VAL A 58 -35.32 50.47 29.66
CA VAL A 58 -35.17 49.29 28.79
C VAL A 58 -34.82 48.13 29.72
N PRO A 59 -35.54 47.00 29.69
CA PRO A 59 -35.19 45.84 30.50
C PRO A 59 -33.73 45.50 30.25
N GLN A 60 -32.91 45.53 31.30
CA GLN A 60 -31.52 45.08 31.20
C GLN A 60 -31.56 43.58 30.93
N LEU A 61 -31.16 43.17 29.73
CA LEU A 61 -31.03 41.75 29.39
C LEU A 61 -29.86 41.19 30.21
N LEU A 62 -30.15 40.19 31.04
CA LEU A 62 -29.17 39.54 31.92
C LEU A 62 -29.06 38.05 31.58
N PRO A 63 -27.88 37.44 31.76
CA PRO A 63 -27.74 35.98 31.79
C PRO A 63 -28.51 35.37 32.98
N ASP A 64 -28.75 34.06 32.94
CA ASP A 64 -29.40 33.27 34.00
C ASP A 64 -28.74 31.89 34.07
N LEU A 65 -27.71 31.73 34.88
CA LEU A 65 -26.90 30.53 34.98
C LEU A 65 -27.54 29.53 35.94
N THR A 66 -28.10 28.45 35.40
CA THR A 66 -28.79 27.43 36.19
C THR A 66 -28.19 26.04 36.03
N ILE A 67 -28.28 25.23 37.08
CA ILE A 67 -27.82 23.83 37.11
C ILE A 67 -28.97 22.91 36.70
N ILE A 68 -28.92 22.41 35.46
CA ILE A 68 -30.00 21.56 34.95
C ILE A 68 -29.83 20.08 35.35
N GLN A 69 -28.60 19.61 35.53
CA GLN A 69 -28.31 18.21 35.86
C GLN A 69 -26.97 18.05 36.58
N MET A 70 -26.90 17.09 37.51
CA MET A 70 -25.67 16.62 38.13
C MET A 70 -25.62 15.09 38.10
N ASN A 71 -24.51 14.53 37.61
CA ASN A 71 -24.25 13.09 37.63
C ASN A 71 -22.92 12.81 38.32
N ILE A 72 -22.84 11.71 39.06
CA ILE A 72 -21.56 11.07 39.37
C ILE A 72 -21.32 10.07 38.26
N GLU A 73 -20.22 10.22 37.52
CA GLU A 73 -19.90 9.37 36.36
C GLU A 73 -18.40 9.37 36.07
N LEU A 74 -17.97 8.41 35.23
CA LEU A 74 -16.61 8.40 34.70
C LEU A 74 -16.43 9.58 33.73
N GLN A 75 -15.22 10.14 33.68
CA GLN A 75 -14.88 11.15 32.68
C GLN A 75 -15.18 10.66 31.25
N ASN A 76 -14.87 9.39 30.96
CA ASN A 76 -15.24 8.69 29.74
C ASN A 76 -16.36 7.67 30.04
N THR A 77 -17.55 7.89 29.51
CA THR A 77 -18.76 7.13 29.89
C THR A 77 -18.98 5.85 29.06
N SER A 78 -18.09 5.51 28.14
CA SER A 78 -18.22 4.39 27.21
C SER A 78 -17.87 3.01 27.82
N CYS A 79 -16.78 2.91 28.57
CA CYS A 79 -16.33 1.71 29.27
C CYS A 79 -15.29 2.09 30.36
N LEU A 80 -14.99 1.19 31.30
CA LEU A 80 -14.01 1.47 32.36
C LEU A 80 -12.58 1.32 31.82
N ALA A 81 -11.92 2.42 31.46
CA ALA A 81 -10.51 2.41 31.06
C ALA A 81 -9.58 2.51 32.29
N PRO A 82 -8.36 1.94 32.23
CA PRO A 82 -7.39 2.07 33.32
C PRO A 82 -7.06 3.54 33.59
N GLY A 83 -7.32 4.00 34.82
CA GLY A 83 -7.01 5.36 35.26
C GLY A 83 -8.11 6.40 35.01
N ASP A 84 -9.28 6.02 34.46
CA ASP A 84 -10.40 6.96 34.30
C ASP A 84 -10.90 7.43 35.67
N PRO A 85 -10.88 8.75 35.95
CA PRO A 85 -11.36 9.27 37.21
C PRO A 85 -12.89 9.24 37.25
N MET A 86 -13.44 8.74 38.37
CA MET A 86 -14.84 8.91 38.72
C MET A 86 -15.02 10.30 39.34
N GLY A 87 -16.00 11.06 38.87
CA GLY A 87 -16.16 12.45 39.24
C GLY A 87 -17.59 12.95 39.13
N VAL A 88 -17.78 14.25 39.37
CA VAL A 88 -19.09 14.91 39.21
C VAL A 88 -19.10 15.65 37.87
N ARG A 89 -20.09 15.36 37.03
CA ARG A 89 -20.42 16.17 35.85
C ARG A 89 -21.63 17.04 36.16
N VAL A 90 -21.50 18.35 35.95
CA VAL A 90 -22.55 19.34 36.14
C VAL A 90 -22.89 19.95 34.78
N TRP A 91 -24.16 19.95 34.40
CA TRP A 91 -24.64 20.64 33.21
C TRP A 91 -25.13 22.02 33.58
N VAL A 92 -24.43 23.01 33.05
CA VAL A 92 -24.69 24.43 33.27
C VAL A 92 -25.40 24.98 32.06
N LYS A 93 -26.54 25.63 32.25
CA LYS A 93 -27.30 26.28 31.18
C LYS A 93 -27.40 27.77 31.46
N ASN A 94 -27.24 28.59 30.42
CA ASN A 94 -27.66 29.98 30.46
C ASN A 94 -29.09 30.09 29.94
N ASN A 95 -30.05 30.31 30.83
CA ASN A 95 -31.47 30.43 30.54
C ASN A 95 -31.93 31.89 30.38
N GLY A 96 -30.98 32.84 30.44
CA GLY A 96 -31.25 34.26 30.40
C GLY A 96 -31.28 34.80 28.97
N GLU A 97 -31.39 36.12 28.86
CA GLU A 97 -31.52 36.82 27.58
C GLU A 97 -30.22 37.51 27.13
N ALA A 98 -29.11 37.31 27.87
CA ALA A 98 -27.79 37.81 27.52
C ALA A 98 -26.70 36.75 27.68
N VAL A 99 -25.56 36.95 27.02
CA VAL A 99 -24.39 36.08 27.12
C VAL A 99 -23.72 36.27 28.49
N ALA A 100 -23.37 35.17 29.15
CA ALA A 100 -22.56 35.23 30.37
C ALA A 100 -21.07 35.33 30.01
N GLY A 101 -20.35 36.25 30.66
CA GLY A 101 -18.89 36.32 30.61
C GLY A 101 -18.23 35.15 31.33
N SER A 102 -16.91 35.19 31.54
CA SER A 102 -16.24 34.11 32.28
C SER A 102 -16.68 34.07 33.75
N PHE A 103 -17.01 32.88 34.25
CA PHE A 103 -17.45 32.64 35.63
C PHE A 103 -16.84 31.38 36.22
N VAL A 104 -16.83 31.28 37.55
CA VAL A 104 -16.29 30.14 38.29
C VAL A 104 -17.42 29.19 38.69
N VAL A 105 -17.29 27.92 38.33
CA VAL A 105 -18.14 26.82 38.82
C VAL A 105 -17.42 26.16 39.98
N ARG A 106 -18.05 26.12 41.17
CA ARG A 106 -17.53 25.43 42.35
C ARG A 106 -18.36 24.20 42.64
N VAL A 107 -17.73 23.02 42.71
CA VAL A 107 -18.38 21.75 43.06
C VAL A 107 -17.61 21.09 44.20
N ASN A 108 -18.27 20.84 45.33
CA ASN A 108 -17.68 20.21 46.52
C ASN A 108 -16.36 20.85 46.97
N GLY A 109 -16.25 22.17 46.83
CA GLY A 109 -15.05 22.95 47.18
C GLY A 109 -13.97 23.01 46.09
N MET A 110 -14.10 22.27 44.99
CA MET A 110 -13.21 22.40 43.82
C MET A 110 -13.76 23.42 42.83
N GLU A 111 -12.88 24.21 42.21
CA GLU A 111 -13.26 25.29 41.30
C GLU A 111 -12.76 25.02 39.88
N GLN A 112 -13.58 25.39 38.89
CA GLN A 112 -13.19 25.46 37.48
C GLN A 112 -13.76 26.71 36.84
N THR A 113 -13.00 27.31 35.92
CA THR A 113 -13.42 28.50 35.18
C THR A 113 -14.09 28.10 33.87
N VAL A 114 -15.27 28.64 33.61
CA VAL A 114 -15.94 28.60 32.31
C VAL A 114 -15.66 29.91 31.59
N ASN A 115 -15.23 29.85 30.33
CA ASN A 115 -14.83 31.02 29.52
C ASN A 115 -16.04 31.70 28.82
N GLY A 116 -17.17 31.80 29.52
CA GLY A 116 -18.42 32.33 28.99
C GLY A 116 -19.41 31.26 28.55
N LEU A 117 -20.68 31.66 28.45
CA LEU A 117 -21.79 30.79 28.05
C LEU A 117 -22.84 31.60 27.29
N GLY A 118 -23.10 31.23 26.03
CA GLY A 118 -24.05 31.89 25.14
C GLY A 118 -25.51 31.74 25.58
N ILE A 119 -26.40 32.54 25.00
CA ILE A 119 -27.84 32.52 25.28
C ILE A 119 -28.43 31.13 24.94
N GLY A 120 -29.07 30.48 25.91
CA GLY A 120 -29.66 29.15 25.75
C GLY A 120 -28.64 28.00 25.70
N GLU A 121 -27.34 28.30 25.72
CA GLU A 121 -26.28 27.30 25.64
C GLU A 121 -26.23 26.44 26.92
N THR A 122 -25.86 25.18 26.75
CA THR A 122 -25.63 24.23 27.84
C THR A 122 -24.26 23.59 27.67
N ILE A 123 -23.45 23.59 28.73
CA ILE A 123 -22.15 22.93 28.74
C ILE A 123 -22.04 21.94 29.92
N PRO A 124 -21.37 20.79 29.73
CA PRO A 124 -20.96 19.93 30.84
C PRO A 124 -19.60 20.39 31.41
N VAL A 125 -19.50 20.45 32.74
CA VAL A 125 -18.25 20.69 33.48
C VAL A 125 -17.96 19.49 34.38
N PHE A 126 -16.76 18.89 34.26
CA PHE A 126 -16.42 17.64 34.96
C PHE A 126 -15.34 17.84 36.01
N PHE A 127 -15.59 17.40 37.24
CA PHE A 127 -14.71 17.49 38.39
C PHE A 127 -14.20 16.09 38.79
N PRO A 128 -12.88 15.81 38.79
CA PRO A 128 -12.31 14.46 38.92
C PRO A 128 -12.28 13.93 40.38
N SER A 129 -13.34 14.17 41.12
CA SER A 129 -13.63 13.57 42.43
C SER A 129 -15.11 13.75 42.74
N TYR A 130 -15.67 12.93 43.64
CA TYR A 130 -17.04 13.12 44.09
C TYR A 130 -17.16 12.96 45.61
N SER A 131 -18.12 13.66 46.18
CA SER A 131 -18.62 13.48 47.54
C SER A 131 -20.13 13.72 47.53
N ASN A 132 -20.85 13.05 48.41
CA ASN A 132 -22.28 13.25 48.59
C ASN A 132 -22.58 13.93 49.94
N PRO A 133 -23.50 14.90 50.01
CA PRO A 133 -24.24 15.49 48.88
C PRO A 133 -23.31 16.24 47.91
N VAL A 134 -23.68 16.29 46.63
CA VAL A 134 -23.01 17.12 45.63
C VAL A 134 -23.55 18.53 45.78
N THR A 135 -22.69 19.49 46.12
CA THR A 135 -23.01 20.92 46.18
C THR A 135 -22.29 21.64 45.06
N ALA A 136 -23.06 22.15 44.10
CA ALA A 136 -22.58 22.93 42.97
C ALA A 136 -23.08 24.37 43.05
N VAL A 137 -22.18 25.33 42.80
CA VAL A 137 -22.45 26.77 42.78
C VAL A 137 -21.87 27.33 41.49
N LEU A 138 -22.74 27.92 40.66
CA LEU A 138 -22.39 28.69 39.48
C LEU A 138 -22.08 30.13 39.88
N ASP A 139 -21.20 30.77 39.11
CA ASP A 139 -20.59 32.06 39.45
C ASP A 139 -20.26 32.18 40.95
N ALA A 140 -19.44 31.26 41.45
CA ALA A 140 -19.09 31.20 42.88
C ALA A 140 -18.35 32.45 43.40
N THR A 141 -18.00 33.38 42.50
CA THR A 141 -17.40 34.69 42.77
C THR A 141 -18.42 35.84 42.78
N ASN A 142 -19.66 35.60 42.35
CA ASN A 142 -20.75 36.56 42.30
C ASN A 142 -20.38 37.84 41.50
N LEU A 143 -19.71 37.66 40.37
CA LEU A 143 -19.21 38.72 39.48
C LEU A 143 -20.09 38.95 38.25
N ILE A 144 -20.92 37.98 37.87
CA ILE A 144 -21.85 38.06 36.76
C ILE A 144 -23.22 38.44 37.34
N PRO A 145 -23.77 39.63 37.02
CA PRO A 145 -25.14 39.96 37.39
C PRO A 145 -26.11 39.12 36.56
N GLU A 146 -27.05 38.47 37.22
CA GLU A 146 -27.99 37.53 36.59
C GLU A 146 -29.46 37.94 36.82
N SER A 147 -30.36 37.41 35.99
CA SER A 147 -31.79 37.69 36.15
C SER A 147 -32.41 37.04 37.39
N ASP A 148 -31.84 35.93 37.87
CA ASP A 148 -32.23 35.27 39.12
C ASP A 148 -31.03 34.65 39.86
N GLU A 149 -30.45 35.43 40.75
CA GLU A 149 -29.30 35.03 41.60
C GLU A 149 -29.59 33.87 42.56
N ASN A 150 -30.86 33.43 42.70
CA ASN A 150 -31.23 32.39 43.65
C ASN A 150 -31.20 30.97 43.06
N ASN A 151 -30.96 30.83 41.75
CA ASN A 151 -31.00 29.54 41.07
C ASN A 151 -29.62 28.97 40.68
N ASN A 152 -28.55 29.67 41.06
CA ASN A 152 -27.16 29.36 40.74
C ASN A 152 -26.55 28.27 41.62
N SER A 153 -27.24 27.88 42.69
CA SER A 153 -26.73 26.91 43.66
C SER A 153 -27.70 25.74 43.79
N ARG A 154 -27.16 24.53 43.70
CA ARG A 154 -27.90 23.28 43.89
C ARG A 154 -27.11 22.31 44.76
N SER A 155 -27.79 21.69 45.71
CA SER A 155 -27.21 20.65 46.55
C SER A 155 -28.15 19.45 46.62
N GLU A 156 -27.70 18.27 46.20
CA GLU A 156 -28.51 17.06 46.24
C GLU A 156 -27.68 15.79 46.43
N MET A 157 -28.34 14.70 46.83
CA MET A 157 -27.73 13.37 46.84
C MET A 157 -27.76 12.81 45.42
N VAL A 158 -26.59 12.64 44.81
CA VAL A 158 -26.48 12.12 43.45
C VAL A 158 -26.13 10.62 43.52
N PRO A 159 -26.88 9.73 42.84
CA PRO A 159 -26.57 8.30 42.84
C PRO A 159 -25.15 8.02 42.34
N VAL A 160 -24.42 7.15 43.04
CA VAL A 160 -23.12 6.65 42.59
C VAL A 160 -23.38 5.45 41.67
N PRO A 161 -23.02 5.50 40.38
CA PRO A 161 -23.28 4.40 39.46
C PRO A 161 -22.35 3.22 39.76
N THR A 162 -22.83 2.01 39.46
CA THR A 162 -21.96 0.84 39.36
C THR A 162 -21.00 1.05 38.17
N PRO A 163 -19.69 0.79 38.31
CA PRO A 163 -18.75 0.93 37.19
C PRO A 163 -19.19 0.10 35.97
N PRO A 164 -19.07 0.64 34.74
CA PRO A 164 -19.28 -0.14 33.53
C PRO A 164 -18.22 -1.25 33.41
N LEU A 165 -18.45 -2.20 32.49
CA LEU A 165 -17.45 -3.23 32.21
C LEU A 165 -16.11 -2.61 31.76
N PRO A 166 -14.97 -3.25 32.10
CA PRO A 166 -13.66 -2.85 31.59
C PRO A 166 -13.68 -2.73 30.06
N CYS A 167 -12.97 -1.73 29.53
CA CYS A 167 -12.78 -1.64 28.08
C CYS A 167 -12.09 -2.91 27.55
N VAL A 168 -12.62 -3.49 26.48
CA VAL A 168 -11.96 -4.58 25.75
C VAL A 168 -10.60 -4.06 25.27
N ALA A 169 -9.51 -4.77 25.58
CA ALA A 169 -8.19 -4.36 25.13
C ALA A 169 -8.08 -4.56 23.60
N PRO A 170 -7.33 -3.72 22.86
CA PRO A 170 -7.07 -3.94 21.43
C PRO A 170 -6.57 -5.37 21.11
N ALA A 171 -5.75 -5.95 22.01
CA ALA A 171 -5.26 -7.34 21.91
C ALA A 171 -6.38 -8.39 21.96
N GLU A 172 -7.35 -8.20 22.86
CA GLU A 172 -8.50 -9.09 22.99
C GLU A 172 -9.43 -8.99 21.78
N LEU A 173 -9.65 -7.78 21.24
CA LEU A 173 -10.41 -7.63 20.01
C LEU A 173 -9.70 -8.28 18.81
N ALA A 174 -8.38 -8.07 18.67
CA ALA A 174 -7.59 -8.66 17.59
C ALA A 174 -7.68 -10.20 17.61
N GLN A 175 -7.56 -10.82 18.78
CA GLN A 175 -7.75 -12.27 18.92
C GLN A 175 -9.18 -12.70 18.60
N THR A 176 -10.19 -11.96 19.09
CA THR A 176 -11.60 -12.26 18.81
C THR A 176 -11.89 -12.20 17.30
N ILE A 177 -11.24 -11.31 16.54
CA ILE A 177 -11.37 -11.25 15.08
C ILE A 177 -10.84 -12.55 14.46
N VAL A 178 -9.66 -13.03 14.87
CA VAL A 178 -9.08 -14.29 14.39
C VAL A 178 -10.03 -15.46 14.66
N ASP A 179 -10.58 -15.55 15.87
CA ASP A 179 -11.51 -16.62 16.25
C ASP A 179 -12.81 -16.55 15.44
N THR A 180 -13.33 -15.33 15.21
CA THR A 180 -14.54 -15.07 14.41
C THR A 180 -14.34 -15.50 12.95
N LEU A 181 -13.18 -15.19 12.36
CA LEU A 181 -12.83 -15.58 10.99
C LEU A 181 -12.57 -17.08 10.88
N ASN A 182 -11.99 -17.71 11.91
CA ASN A 182 -11.85 -19.17 11.99
C ASN A 182 -13.22 -19.85 12.01
N ALA A 183 -14.16 -19.33 12.81
CA ALA A 183 -15.55 -19.78 12.87
C ALA A 183 -16.40 -19.41 11.63
N LYS A 184 -15.83 -18.67 10.66
CA LYS A 184 -16.51 -18.20 9.45
C LYS A 184 -17.77 -17.36 9.76
N ASN A 185 -17.78 -16.70 10.90
CA ASN A 185 -18.88 -15.85 11.33
C ASN A 185 -18.69 -14.41 10.79
N PHE A 186 -18.92 -14.25 9.50
CA PHE A 186 -18.71 -12.98 8.80
C PHE A 186 -19.64 -11.85 9.28
N ALA A 187 -20.82 -12.16 9.80
CA ALA A 187 -21.72 -11.16 10.38
C ALA A 187 -21.10 -10.51 11.63
N THR A 188 -20.47 -11.30 12.50
CA THR A 188 -19.74 -10.80 13.66
C THR A 188 -18.41 -10.15 13.30
N ALA A 189 -17.74 -10.61 12.23
CA ALA A 189 -16.53 -9.94 11.74
C ALA A 189 -16.86 -8.52 11.22
N ARG A 190 -17.97 -8.40 10.48
CA ARG A 190 -18.48 -7.14 9.93
C ARG A 190 -18.73 -6.10 11.03
N SER A 191 -19.37 -6.50 12.13
CA SER A 191 -19.70 -5.57 13.22
C SER A 191 -18.48 -5.05 13.99
N LYS A 192 -17.31 -5.65 13.79
CA LYS A 192 -16.04 -5.21 14.38
C LYS A 192 -15.28 -4.24 13.48
N MET A 193 -15.64 -4.09 12.20
CA MET A 193 -14.94 -3.23 11.24
C MET A 193 -15.29 -1.75 11.40
N GLY A 194 -14.34 -0.89 11.06
CA GLY A 194 -14.58 0.54 10.85
C GLY A 194 -15.41 0.80 9.60
N GLN A 195 -16.10 1.96 9.53
CA GLN A 195 -16.93 2.33 8.38
C GLN A 195 -16.14 2.45 7.07
N SER A 196 -14.84 2.77 7.17
CA SER A 196 -13.85 2.63 6.10
C SER A 196 -12.84 1.59 6.55
N PHE A 197 -12.75 0.49 5.81
CA PHE A 197 -11.89 -0.65 6.13
C PHE A 197 -10.84 -0.82 5.04
N MET A 198 -9.57 -0.59 5.37
CA MET A 198 -8.48 -0.69 4.40
C MET A 198 -7.96 -2.13 4.31
N MET A 199 -7.91 -2.66 3.09
CA MET A 199 -7.18 -3.88 2.76
C MET A 199 -5.98 -3.48 1.89
N ALA A 200 -4.77 -3.66 2.40
CA ALA A 200 -3.54 -3.32 1.72
C ALA A 200 -2.70 -4.56 1.45
N PHE A 201 -2.00 -4.60 0.33
CA PHE A 201 -1.00 -5.64 0.07
C PHE A 201 0.38 -5.15 0.48
N TRP A 202 1.20 -6.05 1.03
CA TRP A 202 2.58 -5.73 1.39
C TRP A 202 3.36 -5.21 0.17
N GLN A 203 4.04 -4.07 0.35
CA GLN A 203 4.76 -3.32 -0.69
C GLN A 203 3.91 -2.81 -1.87
N SER A 204 2.59 -2.72 -1.70
CA SER A 204 1.68 -2.16 -2.69
C SER A 204 0.77 -1.09 -2.07
N GLN A 205 -0.10 -0.50 -2.88
CA GLN A 205 -1.13 0.42 -2.41
C GLN A 205 -2.31 -0.35 -1.80
N GLY A 206 -3.00 0.30 -0.85
CA GLY A 206 -4.21 -0.23 -0.22
C GLY A 206 -5.49 0.33 -0.82
N THR A 207 -6.56 -0.46 -0.73
CA THR A 207 -7.91 -0.05 -1.14
C THR A 207 -8.81 -0.02 0.09
N SER A 208 -9.60 1.05 0.23
CA SER A 208 -10.61 1.18 1.28
C SER A 208 -11.95 0.65 0.80
N TYR A 209 -12.59 -0.16 1.63
CA TYR A 209 -13.91 -0.76 1.40
C TYR A 209 -14.89 -0.34 2.50
N THR A 210 -16.18 -0.45 2.21
CA THR A 210 -17.21 -0.52 3.27
C THR A 210 -17.14 -1.90 3.95
N PRO A 211 -17.66 -2.07 5.18
CA PRO A 211 -17.68 -3.37 5.85
C PRO A 211 -18.32 -4.48 5.02
N ASP A 212 -19.39 -4.20 4.27
CA ASP A 212 -20.04 -5.19 3.39
C ASP A 212 -19.11 -5.68 2.28
N LEU A 213 -18.47 -4.76 1.57
CA LEU A 213 -17.54 -5.09 0.48
C LEU A 213 -16.27 -5.77 1.02
N ALA A 214 -15.77 -5.35 2.19
CA ALA A 214 -14.63 -6.00 2.83
C ALA A 214 -14.94 -7.45 3.19
N ILE A 215 -16.15 -7.74 3.69
CA ILE A 215 -16.60 -9.10 3.98
C ILE A 215 -16.71 -9.93 2.71
N GLU A 216 -17.25 -9.36 1.62
CA GLU A 216 -17.29 -10.03 0.32
C GLU A 216 -15.87 -10.41 -0.14
N GLN A 217 -14.89 -9.50 -0.02
CA GLN A 217 -13.49 -9.80 -0.32
C GLN A 217 -12.93 -10.93 0.55
N LEU A 218 -13.20 -10.90 1.87
CA LEU A 218 -12.76 -11.95 2.79
C LEU A 218 -13.32 -13.32 2.39
N GLN A 219 -14.60 -13.40 2.02
CA GLN A 219 -15.25 -14.65 1.63
C GLN A 219 -14.74 -15.19 0.30
N LEU A 220 -14.59 -14.32 -0.70
CA LEU A 220 -14.22 -14.73 -2.05
C LEU A 220 -12.74 -15.08 -2.18
N ASN A 221 -11.86 -14.37 -1.46
CA ASN A 221 -10.44 -14.37 -1.78
C ASN A 221 -9.52 -14.82 -0.62
N TYR A 222 -9.99 -14.81 0.63
CA TYR A 222 -9.07 -14.95 1.78
C TYR A 222 -9.45 -16.01 2.81
N ILE A 223 -10.73 -16.21 3.08
CA ILE A 223 -11.23 -17.02 4.19
C ILE A 223 -12.19 -18.08 3.64
N GLY A 224 -11.63 -19.16 3.10
CA GLY A 224 -12.36 -20.31 2.57
C GLY A 224 -12.69 -21.35 3.64
N ALA A 225 -13.43 -22.40 3.26
CA ALA A 225 -13.88 -23.44 4.20
C ALA A 225 -12.74 -24.16 4.92
N SER A 226 -11.58 -24.31 4.27
CA SER A 226 -10.37 -24.96 4.81
C SER A 226 -9.40 -24.00 5.50
N THR A 227 -9.66 -22.68 5.48
CA THR A 227 -8.75 -21.68 6.04
C THR A 227 -8.73 -21.75 7.57
N VAL A 228 -7.53 -21.97 8.14
CA VAL A 228 -7.26 -21.94 9.58
C VAL A 228 -6.22 -20.86 9.87
N LEU A 229 -6.65 -19.82 10.57
CA LEU A 229 -5.82 -18.70 10.98
C LEU A 229 -5.15 -18.97 12.32
N VAL A 230 -3.87 -18.65 12.42
CA VAL A 230 -3.08 -18.74 13.65
C VAL A 230 -2.43 -17.39 13.92
N SER A 231 -2.76 -16.79 15.07
CA SER A 231 -2.15 -15.53 15.51
C SER A 231 -0.84 -15.76 16.24
N ASN A 232 0.11 -14.83 16.09
CA ASN A 232 1.32 -14.77 16.91
C ASN A 232 1.54 -13.34 17.44
N PRO A 233 1.14 -13.05 18.69
CA PRO A 233 1.29 -11.72 19.27
C PRO A 233 2.75 -11.34 19.57
N ASN A 234 3.66 -12.32 19.61
CA ASN A 234 5.08 -12.10 19.94
C ASN A 234 5.97 -12.00 18.69
N LYS A 235 5.37 -11.96 17.48
CA LYS A 235 6.13 -11.82 16.23
C LYS A 235 6.80 -10.45 16.19
N ASP A 236 8.11 -10.43 15.97
CA ASP A 236 8.83 -9.17 15.72
C ASP A 236 8.45 -8.62 14.34
N LEU A 237 7.49 -7.69 14.34
CA LEU A 237 6.96 -7.07 13.13
C LEU A 237 7.96 -6.13 12.46
N ASN A 238 8.84 -5.47 13.23
CA ASN A 238 9.85 -4.59 12.64
C ASN A 238 10.84 -5.42 11.83
N ALA A 239 11.34 -6.53 12.39
CA ALA A 239 12.22 -7.44 11.66
C ALA A 239 11.50 -8.07 10.47
N LEU A 240 10.25 -8.49 10.65
CA LEU A 240 9.42 -9.09 9.59
C LEU A 240 9.22 -8.15 8.39
N LEU A 241 9.10 -6.85 8.64
CA LEU A 241 8.87 -5.80 7.63
C LEU A 241 10.16 -5.10 7.19
N GLY A 242 11.31 -5.76 7.32
CA GLY A 242 12.60 -5.25 6.84
C GLY A 242 13.11 -4.01 7.59
N GLY A 243 12.78 -3.88 8.87
CA GLY A 243 13.13 -2.73 9.72
C GLY A 243 12.10 -1.61 9.71
N SER A 244 11.04 -1.72 8.90
CA SER A 244 9.96 -0.73 8.84
C SER A 244 9.02 -0.85 10.05
N ASN A 245 8.56 0.29 10.57
CA ASN A 245 7.59 0.29 11.65
C ASN A 245 6.19 -0.08 11.11
N PRO A 246 5.53 -1.13 11.64
CA PRO A 246 4.24 -1.63 11.13
C PRO A 246 3.13 -0.57 11.22
N TYR A 247 3.16 0.30 12.22
CA TYR A 247 2.12 1.31 12.42
C TYR A 247 2.24 2.46 11.43
N THR A 248 3.46 2.89 11.12
CA THR A 248 3.69 4.00 10.16
C THR A 248 3.26 3.62 8.74
N ILE A 249 3.39 2.33 8.37
CA ILE A 249 2.94 1.83 7.06
C ILE A 249 1.44 2.05 6.86
N MET A 250 0.66 1.96 7.94
CA MET A 250 -0.79 2.11 7.93
C MET A 250 -1.27 3.50 8.41
N GLY A 251 -0.35 4.44 8.65
CA GLY A 251 -0.69 5.77 9.18
C GLY A 251 -1.29 5.74 10.59
N LEU A 252 -0.92 4.75 11.41
CA LEU A 252 -1.47 4.54 12.75
C LEU A 252 -0.52 5.01 13.85
N ASP A 253 -1.12 5.48 14.95
CA ASP A 253 -0.41 5.79 16.19
C ASP A 253 -0.25 4.50 17.04
N PRO A 254 0.99 4.07 17.35
CA PRO A 254 1.24 2.87 18.14
C PRO A 254 0.73 2.96 19.59
N SER A 255 0.50 4.16 20.14
CA SER A 255 -0.03 4.31 21.50
C SER A 255 -1.51 3.93 21.62
N ASN A 256 -2.23 3.97 20.50
CA ASN A 256 -3.66 3.70 20.41
C ASN A 256 -4.01 2.46 19.58
N SER A 257 -3.00 1.84 18.96
CA SER A 257 -3.19 0.80 17.97
C SER A 257 -2.42 -0.48 18.31
N LEU A 258 -2.95 -1.60 17.85
CA LEU A 258 -2.30 -2.91 17.91
C LEU A 258 -2.17 -3.47 16.49
N ALA A 259 -0.99 -3.99 16.17
CA ALA A 259 -0.74 -4.83 15.01
C ALA A 259 -0.57 -6.29 15.46
N LEU A 260 -1.36 -7.21 14.89
CA LEU A 260 -1.31 -8.64 15.21
C LEU A 260 -0.95 -9.45 13.96
N PHE A 261 0.17 -10.17 14.00
CA PHE A 261 0.53 -11.12 12.95
C PHE A 261 -0.41 -12.33 12.96
N VAL A 262 -0.82 -12.76 11.77
CA VAL A 262 -1.68 -13.92 11.53
C VAL A 262 -1.16 -14.70 10.33
N SER A 263 -0.85 -15.98 10.51
CA SER A 263 -0.55 -16.91 9.41
C SER A 263 -1.78 -17.73 9.02
N GLY A 264 -1.76 -18.34 7.85
CA GLY A 264 -2.87 -19.15 7.35
C GLY A 264 -3.86 -18.37 6.50
N TRP A 265 -3.49 -17.17 6.04
CA TRP A 265 -4.33 -16.29 5.23
C TRP A 265 -4.43 -16.79 3.78
N GLY A 266 -5.50 -16.43 3.06
CA GLY A 266 -5.72 -16.90 1.69
C GLY A 266 -6.53 -18.19 1.61
N LEU A 267 -7.16 -18.44 0.45
CA LEU A 267 -7.94 -19.68 0.23
C LEU A 267 -7.09 -20.94 0.31
N ASP A 268 -5.79 -20.84 0.03
CA ASP A 268 -4.82 -21.94 0.13
C ASP A 268 -4.20 -22.06 1.53
N GLY A 269 -4.46 -21.11 2.43
CA GLY A 269 -3.92 -21.06 3.78
C GLY A 269 -2.40 -20.84 3.86
N LYS A 270 -1.75 -20.35 2.80
CA LYS A 270 -0.29 -20.16 2.77
C LYS A 270 0.17 -18.74 3.01
N GLY A 271 -0.75 -17.77 2.92
CA GLY A 271 -0.45 -16.37 3.12
C GLY A 271 -0.32 -15.97 4.59
N GLU A 272 0.16 -14.75 4.78
CA GLU A 272 0.26 -14.07 6.06
C GLU A 272 -0.51 -12.75 6.01
N ALA A 273 -0.95 -12.27 7.17
CA ALA A 273 -1.55 -10.97 7.32
C ALA A 273 -1.14 -10.32 8.64
N ILE A 274 -1.26 -8.99 8.71
CA ILE A 274 -1.19 -8.23 9.94
C ILE A 274 -2.54 -7.52 10.10
N LEU A 275 -3.25 -7.86 11.18
CA LEU A 275 -4.50 -7.21 11.56
C LEU A 275 -4.18 -5.96 12.38
N TYR A 276 -4.81 -4.85 12.02
CA TYR A 276 -4.66 -3.60 12.76
C TYR A 276 -5.95 -3.25 13.48
N VAL A 277 -5.87 -3.11 14.79
CA VAL A 277 -6.96 -2.65 15.65
C VAL A 277 -6.57 -1.29 16.21
N THR A 278 -7.49 -0.33 16.20
CA THR A 278 -7.28 1.01 16.78
C THR A 278 -8.50 1.44 17.57
N ARG A 279 -8.41 2.56 18.30
CA ARG A 279 -9.51 3.11 19.11
C ARG A 279 -10.24 4.24 18.40
N LEU A 280 -11.56 4.26 18.53
CA LEU A 280 -12.38 5.42 18.23
C LEU A 280 -12.14 6.52 19.27
N ALA A 281 -12.59 7.75 18.98
CA ALA A 281 -12.51 8.88 19.92
C ALA A 281 -13.20 8.61 21.28
N ASN A 282 -14.17 7.68 21.32
CA ASN A 282 -14.84 7.24 22.54
C ASN A 282 -14.10 6.11 23.29
N GLY A 283 -12.89 5.74 22.87
CA GLY A 283 -12.05 4.71 23.48
C GLY A 283 -12.33 3.27 23.04
N ASN A 284 -13.44 3.01 22.34
CA ASN A 284 -13.77 1.65 21.91
C ASN A 284 -12.84 1.17 20.78
N PRO A 285 -12.26 -0.03 20.89
CA PRO A 285 -11.44 -0.59 19.82
C PRO A 285 -12.30 -1.07 18.65
N TYR A 286 -11.77 -0.98 17.43
CA TYR A 286 -12.38 -1.54 16.22
C TYR A 286 -11.30 -2.07 15.26
N TRP A 287 -11.69 -3.00 14.39
CA TRP A 287 -10.85 -3.51 13.32
C TRP A 287 -10.69 -2.45 12.24
N HIS A 288 -9.51 -1.84 12.19
CA HIS A 288 -9.21 -0.72 11.31
C HIS A 288 -8.88 -1.18 9.90
N SER A 289 -7.94 -2.13 9.79
CA SER A 289 -7.39 -2.54 8.50
C SER A 289 -6.70 -3.90 8.58
N VAL A 290 -6.32 -4.41 7.41
CA VAL A 290 -5.46 -5.58 7.27
C VAL A 290 -4.40 -5.32 6.21
N LEU A 291 -3.15 -5.67 6.53
CA LEU A 291 -2.06 -5.76 5.56
C LEU A 291 -1.87 -7.23 5.19
N ILE A 292 -1.87 -7.55 3.91
CA ILE A 292 -1.94 -8.91 3.38
C ILE A 292 -0.66 -9.21 2.60
N ALA A 293 -0.06 -10.36 2.86
CA ALA A 293 1.08 -10.87 2.14
C ALA A 293 0.79 -12.31 1.66
N PRO A 294 0.26 -12.50 0.43
CA PRO A 294 -0.11 -13.82 -0.07
C PRO A 294 1.04 -14.83 -0.10
N GLY A 295 2.27 -14.36 -0.32
CA GLY A 295 3.51 -15.17 -0.27
C GLY A 295 4.27 -15.09 1.06
N GLY A 296 3.72 -14.44 2.08
CA GLY A 296 4.41 -14.11 3.33
C GLY A 296 5.11 -12.75 3.33
N PHE A 297 5.37 -12.20 4.51
CA PHE A 297 6.02 -10.89 4.68
C PHE A 297 7.54 -10.94 4.57
N ALA A 298 8.14 -12.10 4.88
CA ALA A 298 9.57 -12.29 4.74
C ALA A 298 9.92 -12.50 3.26
N PRO A 299 10.98 -11.85 2.73
CA PRO A 299 11.51 -12.23 1.42
C PRO A 299 11.92 -13.72 1.48
N PRO A 300 11.67 -14.49 0.41
CA PRO A 300 12.01 -15.91 0.38
C PRO A 300 13.50 -16.11 0.66
N ALA A 301 13.80 -17.08 1.52
CA ALA A 301 15.12 -17.25 2.13
C ALA A 301 16.26 -17.57 1.14
N THR A 302 15.97 -17.85 -0.13
CA THR A 302 16.98 -18.00 -1.19
C THR A 302 16.40 -17.59 -2.53
N LEU A 303 16.88 -16.46 -3.07
CA LEU A 303 16.67 -16.14 -4.47
C LEU A 303 17.49 -17.09 -5.34
N THR A 304 16.88 -17.60 -6.40
CA THR A 304 17.55 -18.44 -7.39
C THR A 304 17.67 -17.65 -8.70
N GLY A 305 18.89 -17.57 -9.25
CA GLY A 305 19.19 -16.78 -10.45
C GLY A 305 20.60 -16.18 -10.40
N PRO A 306 20.89 -15.21 -11.28
CA PRO A 306 19.95 -14.55 -12.18
C PRO A 306 19.44 -15.42 -13.33
N TYR A 307 18.23 -15.14 -13.80
CA TYR A 307 17.64 -15.65 -15.04
C TYR A 307 17.52 -14.51 -16.06
N ALA A 308 17.50 -14.89 -17.33
CA ALA A 308 17.24 -13.99 -18.44
C ALA A 308 15.92 -14.32 -19.14
N VAL A 309 15.29 -13.27 -19.68
CA VAL A 309 14.11 -13.40 -20.54
C VAL A 309 14.55 -13.87 -21.92
N VAL A 310 13.83 -14.86 -22.45
CA VAL A 310 14.03 -15.46 -23.77
C VAL A 310 12.70 -15.67 -24.47
N ARG A 311 12.73 -15.80 -25.81
CA ARG A 311 11.54 -16.06 -26.64
C ARG A 311 10.42 -15.01 -26.54
N VAL A 312 10.76 -13.81 -26.09
CA VAL A 312 9.91 -12.61 -26.15
C VAL A 312 10.49 -11.69 -27.23
N ALA A 313 9.64 -11.17 -28.11
CA ALA A 313 10.08 -10.26 -29.16
C ALA A 313 10.63 -8.96 -28.55
N LEU A 314 11.63 -8.32 -29.19
CA LEU A 314 12.27 -7.10 -28.67
C LEU A 314 11.31 -5.93 -28.43
N ASN A 315 10.18 -5.90 -29.12
CA ASN A 315 9.12 -4.90 -28.97
C ASN A 315 7.98 -5.33 -28.04
N ASP A 316 8.17 -6.42 -27.28
CA ASP A 316 7.20 -6.99 -26.35
C ASP A 316 7.82 -7.19 -24.96
N VAL A 317 7.01 -7.62 -23.98
CA VAL A 317 7.40 -7.81 -22.59
C VAL A 317 6.92 -9.13 -22.02
N LEU A 318 7.68 -9.69 -21.08
CA LEU A 318 7.23 -10.82 -20.27
C LEU A 318 6.34 -10.30 -19.14
N ASN A 319 5.03 -10.57 -19.22
CA ASN A 319 4.08 -10.16 -18.19
C ASN A 319 4.26 -10.94 -16.88
N ILE A 320 4.33 -10.21 -15.76
CA ILE A 320 4.30 -10.76 -14.39
C ILE A 320 2.85 -10.78 -13.93
N ARG A 321 2.37 -11.93 -13.45
CA ARG A 321 0.98 -12.19 -13.08
C ARG A 321 0.81 -12.28 -11.56
N SER A 322 -0.37 -11.97 -11.03
CA SER A 322 -0.65 -12.04 -9.59
C SER A 322 -0.66 -13.47 -9.03
N SER A 323 -0.88 -14.47 -9.89
CA SER A 323 -0.82 -15.91 -9.57
C SER A 323 -0.41 -16.70 -10.82
N ALA A 324 -0.20 -18.00 -10.70
CA ALA A 324 0.11 -18.86 -11.84
C ALA A 324 -1.07 -18.92 -12.83
N GLY A 325 -0.83 -18.57 -14.09
CA GLY A 325 -1.80 -18.66 -15.18
C GLY A 325 -1.87 -17.40 -16.05
N ALA A 326 -2.12 -17.58 -17.34
CA ALA A 326 -2.14 -16.51 -18.34
C ALA A 326 -3.38 -15.60 -18.21
N SER A 327 -4.46 -16.11 -17.60
CA SER A 327 -5.69 -15.37 -17.33
C SER A 327 -5.61 -14.49 -16.08
N GLN A 328 -4.57 -14.65 -15.24
CA GLN A 328 -4.42 -13.90 -14.01
C GLN A 328 -4.12 -12.42 -14.29
N PRO A 329 -4.51 -11.49 -13.41
CA PRO A 329 -4.16 -10.07 -13.53
C PRO A 329 -2.66 -9.84 -13.71
N ILE A 330 -2.29 -8.88 -14.57
CA ILE A 330 -0.90 -8.44 -14.75
C ILE A 330 -0.55 -7.46 -13.63
N VAL A 331 0.56 -7.71 -12.94
CA VAL A 331 1.05 -6.91 -11.80
C VAL A 331 2.42 -6.27 -12.05
N GLY A 332 3.03 -6.56 -13.21
CA GLY A 332 4.32 -6.01 -13.63
C GLY A 332 4.77 -6.64 -14.94
N SER A 333 5.99 -6.32 -15.37
CA SER A 333 6.60 -6.94 -16.55
C SER A 333 8.12 -6.91 -16.48
N PHE A 334 8.76 -7.78 -17.27
CA PHE A 334 10.18 -7.69 -17.61
C PHE A 334 10.34 -7.35 -19.10
N PRO A 335 11.31 -6.49 -19.46
CA PRO A 335 11.66 -6.30 -20.87
C PRO A 335 12.24 -7.59 -21.46
N ALA A 336 12.15 -7.73 -22.79
CA ALA A 336 12.60 -8.92 -23.51
C ALA A 336 14.10 -9.24 -23.36
N ASP A 337 14.90 -8.26 -22.95
CA ASP A 337 16.35 -8.37 -22.75
C ASP A 337 16.76 -8.37 -21.26
N ALA A 338 15.80 -8.52 -20.33
CA ALA A 338 16.11 -8.61 -18.91
C ALA A 338 17.01 -9.80 -18.60
N VAL A 339 18.07 -9.59 -17.81
CA VAL A 339 19.05 -10.62 -17.40
C VAL A 339 19.18 -10.77 -15.88
N ASN A 340 18.34 -10.08 -15.12
CA ASN A 340 18.40 -10.00 -13.66
C ASN A 340 17.12 -10.53 -13.00
N VAL A 341 16.42 -11.45 -13.66
CA VAL A 341 15.19 -12.05 -13.11
C VAL A 341 15.57 -12.99 -11.98
N MET A 342 15.10 -12.70 -10.77
CA MET A 342 15.35 -13.53 -9.58
C MET A 342 14.10 -14.31 -9.23
N ARG A 343 14.19 -15.65 -9.24
CA ARG A 343 13.13 -16.53 -8.77
C ARG A 343 13.13 -16.60 -7.25
N THR A 344 11.94 -16.73 -6.68
CA THR A 344 11.73 -16.77 -5.23
C THR A 344 11.59 -18.18 -4.67
N GLY A 345 11.50 -19.19 -5.55
CA GLY A 345 11.42 -20.62 -5.18
C GLY A 345 10.08 -21.28 -5.56
N PRO A 346 8.92 -20.72 -5.20
CA PRO A 346 7.63 -21.29 -5.54
C PRO A 346 7.45 -21.55 -7.04
N THR A 347 6.86 -22.70 -7.34
CA THR A 347 6.57 -23.17 -8.71
C THR A 347 5.18 -23.80 -8.70
N ALA A 348 4.40 -23.57 -9.76
CA ALA A 348 3.05 -24.08 -9.93
C ALA A 348 2.79 -24.42 -11.40
N ASN A 349 1.87 -25.34 -11.67
CA ASN A 349 1.45 -25.66 -13.03
C ASN A 349 0.07 -25.06 -13.29
N ALA A 350 -0.06 -24.32 -14.39
CA ALA A 350 -1.32 -23.71 -14.85
C ALA A 350 -1.27 -23.54 -16.37
N ASP A 351 -2.41 -23.70 -17.05
CA ASP A 351 -2.53 -23.55 -18.50
C ASP A 351 -1.56 -24.43 -19.31
N ASN A 352 -1.31 -25.66 -18.84
CA ASN A 352 -0.34 -26.60 -19.41
C ASN A 352 1.10 -26.02 -19.49
N ALA A 353 1.41 -25.05 -18.64
CA ALA A 353 2.74 -24.46 -18.49
C ALA A 353 3.17 -24.48 -17.02
N THR A 354 4.48 -24.45 -16.83
CA THR A 354 5.06 -24.25 -15.51
C THR A 354 5.25 -22.75 -15.27
N TRP A 355 4.75 -22.29 -14.13
CA TRP A 355 4.86 -20.92 -13.66
C TRP A 355 5.78 -20.87 -12.45
N VAL A 356 6.65 -19.88 -12.42
CA VAL A 356 7.60 -19.67 -11.34
C VAL A 356 7.37 -18.30 -10.73
N GLU A 357 7.44 -18.24 -9.41
CA GLU A 357 7.38 -16.97 -8.72
C GLU A 357 8.74 -16.26 -8.80
N VAL A 358 8.68 -14.95 -9.03
CA VAL A 358 9.80 -14.05 -9.26
C VAL A 358 9.63 -12.75 -8.48
N GLN A 359 10.75 -12.08 -8.21
CA GLN A 359 10.72 -10.72 -7.69
C GLN A 359 10.14 -9.77 -8.74
N ASN A 360 9.14 -8.98 -8.36
CA ASN A 360 8.60 -7.96 -9.24
C ASN A 360 9.46 -6.69 -9.13
N PRO A 361 9.97 -6.12 -10.25
CA PRO A 361 10.74 -4.87 -10.23
C PRO A 361 9.99 -3.71 -9.57
N GLY A 362 8.64 -3.72 -9.62
CA GLY A 362 7.79 -2.73 -8.95
C GLY A 362 7.61 -2.92 -7.44
N GLY A 363 8.23 -3.95 -6.85
CA GLY A 363 8.04 -4.36 -5.45
C GLY A 363 7.17 -5.61 -5.31
N GLY A 364 7.43 -6.41 -4.26
CA GLY A 364 6.74 -7.68 -4.02
C GLY A 364 7.17 -8.81 -4.96
N THR A 365 6.29 -9.79 -5.14
CA THR A 365 6.48 -10.96 -6.01
C THR A 365 5.38 -11.03 -7.08
N GLY A 366 5.59 -11.90 -8.06
CA GLY A 366 4.56 -12.31 -9.00
C GLY A 366 5.00 -13.54 -9.78
N TRP A 367 4.19 -13.97 -10.74
CA TRP A 367 4.37 -15.24 -11.44
C TRP A 367 4.62 -15.01 -12.92
N VAL A 368 5.62 -15.69 -13.46
CA VAL A 368 5.90 -15.71 -14.90
C VAL A 368 5.94 -17.14 -15.42
N ASN A 369 5.59 -17.33 -16.69
CA ASN A 369 5.73 -18.62 -17.35
C ASN A 369 7.22 -18.91 -17.54
N SER A 370 7.70 -20.05 -17.00
CA SER A 370 9.12 -20.39 -17.01
C SER A 370 9.66 -20.72 -18.40
N PHE A 371 8.80 -20.96 -19.39
CA PHE A 371 9.19 -21.14 -20.80
C PHE A 371 9.79 -19.88 -21.44
N TYR A 372 9.66 -18.72 -20.79
CA TYR A 372 10.29 -17.48 -21.24
C TYR A 372 11.54 -17.13 -20.42
N LEU A 373 12.06 -18.08 -19.64
CA LEU A 373 13.24 -17.90 -18.81
C LEU A 373 14.31 -18.94 -19.12
N THR A 374 15.56 -18.50 -19.04
CA THR A 374 16.75 -19.37 -19.00
C THR A 374 17.72 -18.85 -17.94
N GLU A 375 18.60 -19.71 -17.40
CA GLU A 375 19.60 -19.25 -16.43
C GLU A 375 20.56 -18.27 -17.11
N TYR A 376 20.79 -17.12 -16.48
CA TYR A 376 21.72 -16.14 -17.00
C TYR A 376 23.14 -16.50 -16.56
N VAL A 377 24.01 -16.65 -17.54
CA VAL A 377 25.46 -16.83 -17.36
C VAL A 377 26.13 -15.63 -18.01
N SER A 378 27.05 -14.96 -17.32
CA SER A 378 27.76 -13.82 -17.92
C SER A 378 28.67 -14.30 -19.05
N ARG A 379 29.01 -13.40 -19.96
CA ARG A 379 29.95 -13.66 -21.07
C ARG A 379 31.25 -14.30 -20.59
N GLU A 380 31.84 -13.78 -19.51
CA GLU A 380 33.10 -14.25 -18.96
C GLU A 380 32.97 -15.68 -18.42
N ALA A 381 31.89 -15.96 -17.69
CA ALA A 381 31.62 -17.28 -17.14
C ALA A 381 31.33 -18.30 -18.25
N PHE A 382 30.58 -17.92 -19.28
CA PHE A 382 30.32 -18.74 -20.46
C PHE A 382 31.62 -19.08 -21.19
N CYS A 383 32.46 -18.08 -21.48
CA CYS A 383 33.74 -18.30 -22.16
C CYS A 383 34.76 -19.09 -21.32
N ALA A 384 34.62 -19.10 -20.00
CA ALA A 384 35.43 -19.93 -19.11
C ALA A 384 34.90 -21.37 -18.95
N ASP A 385 33.68 -21.67 -19.39
CA ASP A 385 33.05 -22.97 -19.21
C ASP A 385 33.62 -24.02 -20.19
N THR A 386 34.48 -24.90 -19.68
CA THR A 386 35.13 -25.95 -20.45
C THR A 386 34.17 -27.00 -21.00
N ARG A 387 32.91 -27.04 -20.54
CA ARG A 387 31.89 -27.95 -21.08
C ARG A 387 31.43 -27.51 -22.47
N ILE A 388 31.45 -26.21 -22.78
CA ILE A 388 30.98 -25.71 -24.08
C ILE A 388 31.84 -26.23 -25.24
N PRO A 389 33.19 -26.13 -25.21
CA PRO A 389 34.02 -26.75 -26.24
C PRO A 389 33.79 -28.27 -26.37
N ALA A 390 33.57 -28.98 -25.26
CA ALA A 390 33.27 -30.41 -25.30
C ALA A 390 31.93 -30.72 -25.98
N LEU A 391 30.91 -29.87 -25.79
CA LEU A 391 29.63 -29.98 -26.50
C LEU A 391 29.76 -29.67 -27.99
N ILE A 392 30.64 -28.73 -28.38
CA ILE A 392 30.93 -28.44 -29.79
C ILE A 392 31.62 -29.64 -30.45
N GLU A 393 32.58 -30.29 -29.77
CA GLU A 393 33.18 -31.53 -30.27
C GLU A 393 32.16 -32.68 -30.35
N GLN A 394 31.22 -32.75 -29.41
CA GLN A 394 30.11 -33.71 -29.50
C GLN A 394 29.17 -33.40 -30.68
N LEU A 395 28.88 -32.12 -30.95
CA LEU A 395 28.13 -31.69 -32.12
C LEU A 395 28.84 -32.10 -33.41
N LYS A 396 30.15 -31.92 -33.48
CA LYS A 396 30.97 -32.41 -34.60
C LYS A 396 30.90 -33.93 -34.73
N GLY A 397 30.96 -34.66 -33.63
CA GLY A 397 30.82 -36.11 -33.60
C GLY A 397 29.46 -36.58 -34.13
N SER A 398 28.38 -35.91 -33.73
CA SER A 398 27.02 -36.25 -34.17
C SER A 398 26.82 -36.02 -35.66
N MET A 399 27.34 -34.91 -36.20
CA MET A 399 27.28 -34.62 -37.63
C MET A 399 28.12 -35.60 -38.46
N ASN A 400 29.33 -35.97 -38.02
CA ASN A 400 30.20 -36.88 -38.77
C ASN A 400 29.64 -38.31 -38.83
N GLN A 401 28.99 -38.75 -37.75
CA GLN A 401 28.45 -40.10 -37.63
C GLN A 401 26.98 -40.21 -38.03
N SER A 402 26.34 -39.09 -38.40
CA SER A 402 24.88 -39.00 -38.55
C SER A 402 24.14 -39.56 -37.33
N ASN A 403 24.67 -39.33 -36.13
CA ASN A 403 24.19 -39.92 -34.89
C ASN A 403 23.14 -39.01 -34.24
N GLY A 404 21.87 -39.33 -34.46
CA GLY A 404 20.74 -38.57 -33.95
C GLY A 404 20.62 -38.58 -32.43
N ASP A 405 20.94 -39.68 -31.75
CA ASP A 405 20.93 -39.74 -30.28
C ASP A 405 21.96 -38.79 -29.68
N MET A 406 23.15 -38.73 -30.28
CA MET A 406 24.21 -37.80 -29.88
C MET A 406 23.84 -36.35 -30.17
N PHE A 407 23.12 -36.06 -31.26
CA PHE A 407 22.62 -34.70 -31.50
C PHE A 407 21.52 -34.33 -30.51
N ALA A 408 20.55 -35.22 -30.29
CA ALA A 408 19.43 -35.01 -29.37
C ALA A 408 19.88 -34.79 -27.91
N SER A 409 20.98 -35.40 -27.47
CA SER A 409 21.52 -35.20 -26.13
C SER A 409 22.09 -33.80 -25.89
N LEU A 410 22.41 -33.06 -26.96
CA LEU A 410 22.92 -31.69 -26.88
C LEU A 410 21.77 -30.67 -26.83
N VAL A 411 20.64 -30.99 -27.44
CA VAL A 411 19.51 -30.08 -27.63
C VAL A 411 18.83 -29.74 -26.31
N SER A 412 18.45 -28.47 -26.15
CA SER A 412 17.70 -28.03 -24.98
C SER A 412 16.44 -28.86 -24.75
N PRO A 413 16.25 -29.43 -23.55
CA PRO A 413 15.04 -30.17 -23.22
C PRO A 413 13.82 -29.27 -23.05
N VAL A 414 14.01 -27.95 -22.88
CA VAL A 414 12.91 -26.98 -22.67
C VAL A 414 12.56 -26.29 -23.97
N HIS A 415 13.56 -25.83 -24.72
CA HIS A 415 13.35 -24.91 -25.85
C HIS A 415 13.68 -25.51 -27.21
N GLY A 416 14.25 -26.72 -27.27
CA GLY A 416 14.81 -27.25 -28.51
C GLY A 416 16.00 -26.42 -29.02
N VAL A 417 16.40 -26.66 -30.26
CA VAL A 417 17.42 -25.86 -30.96
C VAL A 417 16.80 -25.15 -32.17
N ASP A 418 16.93 -23.84 -32.22
CA ASP A 418 16.53 -23.02 -33.37
C ASP A 418 17.66 -22.99 -34.41
N VAL A 419 17.42 -23.59 -35.57
CA VAL A 419 18.40 -23.68 -36.66
C VAL A 419 18.05 -22.69 -37.77
N HIS A 420 18.93 -21.73 -37.98
CA HIS A 420 18.86 -20.73 -39.04
C HIS A 420 19.91 -21.04 -40.11
N LEU A 421 19.46 -21.42 -41.31
CA LEU A 421 20.34 -21.41 -42.48
C LEU A 421 20.70 -19.98 -42.91
N TRP A 422 19.77 -19.04 -42.74
CA TRP A 422 19.99 -17.61 -42.97
C TRP A 422 19.60 -16.82 -41.74
N ALA A 423 20.48 -15.92 -41.28
CA ALA A 423 20.33 -15.20 -40.02
C ALA A 423 18.98 -14.48 -39.83
N TYR A 424 18.39 -13.95 -40.91
CA TYR A 424 17.13 -13.19 -40.85
C TYR A 424 15.89 -13.98 -41.27
N HIS A 425 16.04 -15.25 -41.65
CA HIS A 425 14.89 -16.11 -41.91
C HIS A 425 14.40 -16.75 -40.62
N ALA A 426 13.12 -17.14 -40.62
CA ALA A 426 12.54 -17.91 -39.53
C ALA A 426 13.34 -19.22 -39.31
N PRO A 427 13.62 -19.59 -38.05
CA PRO A 427 14.31 -20.83 -37.75
C PRO A 427 13.39 -22.03 -37.98
N ILE A 428 14.02 -23.20 -38.15
CA ILE A 428 13.38 -24.48 -37.88
C ILE A 428 13.80 -24.92 -36.48
N ASN A 429 12.83 -25.10 -35.58
CA ASN A 429 13.08 -25.60 -34.23
C ASN A 429 13.09 -27.12 -34.21
N PHE A 430 14.16 -27.72 -33.69
CA PHE A 430 14.23 -29.15 -33.42
C PHE A 430 14.09 -29.38 -31.92
N SER A 431 12.97 -29.98 -31.51
CA SER A 431 12.85 -30.57 -30.18
C SER A 431 13.83 -31.74 -30.02
N VAL A 432 14.07 -32.19 -28.78
CA VAL A 432 14.89 -33.40 -28.52
C VAL A 432 14.42 -34.61 -29.34
N ALA A 433 13.11 -34.77 -29.53
CA ALA A 433 12.54 -35.87 -30.32
C ALA A 433 12.83 -35.70 -31.82
N ALA A 434 12.67 -34.49 -32.37
CA ALA A 434 12.96 -34.21 -33.78
C ALA A 434 14.46 -34.29 -34.08
N ALA A 435 15.31 -33.79 -33.17
CA ALA A 435 16.76 -33.89 -33.27
C ALA A 435 17.24 -35.34 -33.34
N ARG A 436 16.59 -36.25 -32.59
CA ARG A 436 16.94 -37.68 -32.59
C ARG A 436 16.80 -38.33 -33.96
N THR A 437 15.86 -37.87 -34.78
CA THR A 437 15.63 -38.41 -36.12
C THR A 437 16.14 -37.51 -37.23
N ALA A 438 16.79 -36.38 -36.93
CA ALA A 438 17.14 -35.35 -37.90
C ALA A 438 17.96 -35.86 -39.10
N PHE A 439 18.85 -36.84 -38.89
CA PHE A 439 19.69 -37.39 -39.96
C PHE A 439 18.98 -38.41 -40.86
N THR A 440 17.88 -38.99 -40.38
CA THR A 440 17.11 -40.04 -41.08
C THR A 440 15.73 -39.57 -41.52
N SER A 441 15.27 -38.43 -40.99
CA SER A 441 13.97 -37.84 -41.32
C SER A 441 13.91 -37.46 -42.78
N THR A 442 12.78 -37.75 -43.42
CA THR A 442 12.46 -37.31 -44.78
C THR A 442 11.64 -36.02 -44.79
N GLU A 443 11.49 -35.36 -43.64
CA GLU A 443 10.78 -34.09 -43.55
C GLU A 443 11.58 -33.00 -44.25
N VAL A 444 10.94 -32.38 -45.25
CA VAL A 444 11.52 -31.29 -46.05
C VAL A 444 11.12 -29.97 -45.42
N TYR A 445 12.11 -29.15 -45.08
CA TYR A 445 11.90 -27.81 -44.54
C TYR A 445 12.23 -26.75 -45.60
N SER A 446 11.55 -25.61 -45.49
CA SER A 446 11.93 -24.39 -46.20
C SER A 446 12.83 -23.55 -45.29
N TRP A 447 14.13 -23.64 -45.54
CA TRP A 447 15.20 -22.94 -44.85
C TRP A 447 15.38 -21.49 -45.31
N GLY A 448 14.59 -21.04 -46.29
CA GLY A 448 14.64 -19.69 -46.87
C GLY A 448 15.51 -19.57 -48.12
N SER A 449 15.33 -18.48 -48.88
CA SER A 449 15.90 -18.28 -50.22
C SER A 449 17.28 -17.61 -50.26
N GLY A 450 17.88 -17.34 -49.09
CA GLY A 450 19.10 -16.55 -48.98
C GLY A 450 18.95 -15.08 -49.45
N PRO A 451 20.00 -14.26 -49.29
CA PRO A 451 20.02 -12.86 -49.70
C PRO A 451 19.86 -12.65 -51.23
N ALA A 452 20.33 -13.60 -52.04
CA ALA A 452 20.31 -13.50 -53.51
C ALA A 452 18.98 -13.92 -54.17
N GLY A 453 18.00 -14.41 -53.39
CA GLY A 453 16.62 -14.64 -53.85
C GLY A 453 16.39 -15.90 -54.72
N GLY A 454 17.14 -16.98 -54.50
CA GLY A 454 16.98 -18.25 -55.21
C GLY A 454 16.24 -19.32 -54.39
N THR A 455 15.24 -20.00 -54.97
CA THR A 455 14.46 -21.04 -54.27
C THR A 455 15.11 -22.42 -54.24
N GLU A 456 16.19 -22.64 -55.00
CA GLU A 456 16.83 -23.96 -55.17
C GLU A 456 17.68 -24.40 -53.97
N TYR A 457 18.19 -23.48 -53.16
CA TYR A 457 19.17 -23.80 -52.10
C TYR A 457 18.58 -23.97 -50.70
N GLY A 458 17.27 -23.72 -50.54
CA GLY A 458 16.60 -23.62 -49.25
C GLY A 458 15.61 -24.73 -48.94
N ASN A 459 15.34 -25.69 -49.82
CA ASN A 459 14.37 -26.75 -49.56
C ASN A 459 15.06 -28.11 -49.46
N GLY A 460 14.91 -28.77 -48.32
CA GLY A 460 15.46 -30.11 -48.12
C GLY A 460 15.41 -30.55 -46.66
N THR A 461 15.82 -31.78 -46.41
CA THR A 461 15.93 -32.31 -45.05
C THR A 461 17.09 -31.67 -44.30
N PHE A 462 17.18 -31.93 -42.99
CA PHE A 462 18.33 -31.52 -42.19
C PHE A 462 19.65 -32.12 -42.72
N SER A 463 19.65 -33.40 -43.11
CA SER A 463 20.84 -34.08 -43.62
C SER A 463 21.25 -33.64 -45.03
N GLU A 464 20.30 -33.17 -45.84
CA GLU A 464 20.59 -32.64 -47.18
C GLU A 464 21.12 -31.20 -47.13
N ILE A 465 20.62 -30.38 -46.19
CA ILE A 465 20.88 -28.93 -46.18
C ILE A 465 21.87 -28.52 -45.09
N ILE A 466 21.58 -28.86 -43.83
CA ILE A 466 22.33 -28.34 -42.67
C ILE A 466 23.60 -29.15 -42.43
N GLN A 467 23.49 -30.47 -42.37
CA GLN A 467 24.60 -31.36 -42.05
C GLN A 467 25.84 -31.12 -42.93
N PRO A 468 25.78 -31.12 -44.28
CA PRO A 468 26.97 -30.93 -45.11
C PRO A 468 27.62 -29.56 -44.90
N ARG A 469 26.82 -28.50 -44.73
CA ARG A 469 27.32 -27.14 -44.48
C ARG A 469 27.99 -26.99 -43.12
N MET A 470 27.54 -27.75 -42.13
CA MET A 470 28.17 -27.75 -40.83
C MET A 470 29.45 -28.60 -40.82
N LEU A 471 29.45 -29.76 -41.46
CA LEU A 471 30.65 -30.58 -41.66
C LEU A 471 31.76 -29.83 -42.40
N ASP A 472 31.38 -29.05 -43.41
CA ASP A 472 32.29 -28.19 -44.17
C ASP A 472 33.07 -27.21 -43.27
N THR A 473 32.43 -26.68 -42.21
CA THR A 473 33.09 -25.81 -41.23
C THR A 473 33.82 -26.62 -40.16
N LEU A 474 33.14 -27.57 -39.52
CA LEU A 474 33.66 -28.32 -38.36
C LEU A 474 34.86 -29.22 -38.69
N ASN A 475 34.98 -29.68 -39.94
CA ASN A 475 36.09 -30.52 -40.39
C ASN A 475 37.22 -29.73 -41.07
N ALA A 476 37.11 -28.40 -41.17
CA ALA A 476 38.18 -27.60 -41.74
C ALA A 476 39.42 -27.60 -40.83
N SER A 477 40.57 -28.00 -41.39
CA SER A 477 41.84 -28.10 -40.64
C SER A 477 42.35 -26.76 -40.08
N ASN A 478 41.91 -25.65 -40.67
CA ASN A 478 42.23 -24.27 -40.30
C ASN A 478 41.01 -23.54 -39.71
N MET A 479 40.03 -24.26 -39.18
CA MET A 479 38.88 -23.64 -38.50
C MET A 479 39.36 -22.79 -37.32
N GLU A 480 38.87 -21.56 -37.26
CA GLU A 480 39.10 -20.63 -36.16
C GLU A 480 37.87 -20.60 -35.25
N THR A 481 38.07 -20.36 -33.96
CA THR A 481 37.00 -20.40 -32.96
C THR A 481 37.08 -19.18 -32.05
N TYR A 482 35.95 -18.48 -31.91
CA TYR A 482 35.85 -17.24 -31.16
C TYR A 482 34.68 -17.33 -30.18
N CYS A 483 34.95 -17.22 -28.87
CA CYS A 483 33.88 -17.19 -27.87
C CYS A 483 33.21 -15.81 -27.82
N ASP A 484 31.88 -15.80 -27.96
CA ASP A 484 30.99 -14.64 -27.84
C ASP A 484 31.57 -13.38 -28.49
N ASN A 485 32.00 -13.54 -29.74
CA ASN A 485 32.73 -12.54 -30.48
C ASN A 485 32.50 -12.72 -31.99
N LEU A 486 32.06 -11.63 -32.63
CA LEU A 486 31.74 -11.58 -34.06
C LEU A 486 32.98 -11.32 -34.95
N THR A 487 34.18 -11.64 -34.47
CA THR A 487 35.41 -11.58 -35.27
C THR A 487 35.28 -12.45 -36.52
N LYS A 488 35.65 -11.91 -37.70
CA LYS A 488 35.54 -12.58 -39.02
C LYS A 488 34.12 -12.94 -39.46
N VAL A 489 33.10 -12.50 -38.74
CA VAL A 489 31.71 -12.58 -39.19
C VAL A 489 31.49 -11.50 -40.24
N PHE A 490 30.88 -11.87 -41.37
CA PHE A 490 30.47 -10.91 -42.40
C PHE A 490 29.57 -9.82 -41.76
N PRO A 491 29.77 -8.52 -42.05
CA PRO A 491 29.07 -7.44 -41.37
C PRO A 491 27.58 -7.44 -41.71
N LEU A 492 26.81 -8.18 -40.92
CA LEU A 492 25.36 -8.17 -40.88
C LEU A 492 24.90 -7.37 -39.65
N ALA A 493 23.78 -6.67 -39.77
CA ALA A 493 23.15 -6.01 -38.64
C ALA A 493 22.45 -7.05 -37.75
N HIS A 494 22.97 -7.30 -36.55
CA HIS A 494 22.44 -8.31 -35.62
C HIS A 494 22.46 -9.75 -36.20
N PRO A 495 23.64 -10.31 -36.52
CA PRO A 495 23.77 -11.67 -37.07
C PRO A 495 23.33 -12.76 -36.09
N TRP A 496 23.24 -12.42 -34.81
CA TRP A 496 22.75 -13.30 -33.75
C TRP A 496 21.32 -12.84 -33.38
N PRO A 497 20.27 -13.65 -33.66
CA PRO A 497 18.88 -13.25 -33.50
C PRO A 497 18.38 -13.34 -32.05
N PHE A 498 19.22 -13.84 -31.14
CA PHE A 498 18.87 -14.02 -29.73
C PHE A 498 19.36 -12.81 -28.91
N PRO A 499 18.67 -12.44 -27.81
CA PRO A 499 19.10 -11.36 -26.94
C PRO A 499 20.50 -11.64 -26.35
N ASN A 500 21.13 -10.60 -25.78
CA ASN A 500 22.45 -10.70 -25.12
C ASN A 500 22.51 -11.69 -23.92
N SER A 501 21.41 -12.38 -23.63
CA SER A 501 21.27 -13.43 -22.64
C SER A 501 21.72 -14.81 -23.12
N ILE A 502 21.81 -15.04 -24.44
CA ILE A 502 22.31 -16.29 -25.01
C ILE A 502 23.67 -16.04 -25.66
N HIS A 503 24.72 -16.57 -25.04
CA HIS A 503 26.07 -16.50 -25.57
C HIS A 503 26.35 -17.63 -26.56
N PHE A 504 27.30 -17.39 -27.47
CA PHE A 504 27.59 -18.30 -28.58
C PHE A 504 29.10 -18.49 -28.81
N TYR A 505 29.44 -19.55 -29.54
CA TYR A 505 30.73 -19.71 -30.19
C TYR A 505 30.61 -19.44 -31.68
N ASN A 506 31.52 -18.63 -32.21
CA ASN A 506 31.68 -18.36 -33.62
C ASN A 506 32.75 -19.33 -34.17
N LEU A 507 32.29 -20.25 -35.02
CA LEU A 507 33.10 -21.24 -35.72
C LEU A 507 33.31 -20.76 -37.14
N TYR A 508 34.51 -20.28 -37.44
CA TYR A 508 34.85 -19.66 -38.71
C TYR A 508 35.73 -20.57 -39.54
N ARG A 509 35.27 -20.90 -40.74
CA ARG A 509 36.08 -21.51 -41.80
C ARG A 509 36.60 -20.40 -42.73
N PRO A 510 37.92 -20.18 -42.79
CA PRO A 510 38.51 -19.28 -43.77
C PRO A 510 38.18 -19.69 -45.21
N SER A 511 38.27 -18.75 -46.14
CA SER A 511 38.12 -19.05 -47.57
C SER A 511 39.27 -19.94 -48.05
N SER A 512 39.01 -20.73 -49.09
CA SER A 512 40.01 -21.60 -49.71
C SER A 512 41.17 -20.83 -50.35
N SER A 513 40.93 -19.58 -50.76
CA SER A 513 41.97 -18.60 -51.10
C SER A 513 41.50 -17.16 -50.83
N PRO A 514 42.39 -16.16 -50.78
CA PRO A 514 42.01 -14.76 -50.61
C PRO A 514 41.10 -14.19 -51.73
N ALA A 515 41.04 -14.85 -52.89
CA ALA A 515 40.21 -14.45 -54.02
C ALA A 515 38.81 -15.11 -54.00
N GLU A 516 38.63 -16.16 -53.20
CA GLU A 516 37.37 -16.90 -53.08
C GLU A 516 36.52 -16.34 -51.93
N LEU A 517 35.21 -16.28 -52.14
CA LEU A 517 34.23 -15.81 -51.14
C LEU A 517 33.48 -16.98 -50.50
N ASP A 518 34.12 -18.14 -50.44
CA ASP A 518 33.54 -19.38 -49.92
C ASP A 518 33.67 -19.53 -48.40
N PHE A 519 34.15 -18.52 -47.67
CA PHE A 519 34.23 -18.60 -46.21
C PHE A 519 32.85 -18.89 -45.58
N ARG A 520 32.83 -19.57 -44.43
CA ARG A 520 31.59 -19.93 -43.73
C ARG A 520 31.74 -19.72 -42.24
N THR A 521 30.70 -19.15 -41.63
CA THR A 521 30.60 -18.99 -40.19
C THR A 521 29.39 -19.74 -39.66
N TRP A 522 29.55 -20.40 -38.53
CA TRP A 522 28.44 -20.85 -37.69
C TRP A 522 28.52 -20.20 -36.31
N LEU A 523 27.44 -19.54 -35.89
CA LEU A 523 27.25 -19.10 -34.51
C LEU A 523 26.45 -20.18 -33.78
N ILE A 524 27.05 -20.78 -32.77
CA ILE A 524 26.49 -21.91 -32.00
C ILE A 524 26.23 -21.43 -30.57
N GLY A 525 24.96 -21.24 -30.23
CA GLY A 525 24.50 -20.68 -28.96
C GLY A 525 24.03 -21.74 -27.97
N PHE A 526 24.26 -21.48 -26.70
CA PHE A 526 23.89 -22.36 -25.61
C PHE A 526 23.07 -21.62 -24.56
N GLU A 527 22.12 -22.33 -23.98
CA GLU A 527 21.38 -21.89 -22.80
C GLU A 527 21.71 -22.76 -21.60
N TYR A 528 21.35 -22.32 -20.39
CA TYR A 528 21.64 -23.05 -19.16
C TYR A 528 20.35 -23.45 -18.43
N ILE A 529 20.27 -24.74 -18.09
CA ILE A 529 19.16 -25.32 -17.34
C ILE A 529 19.75 -26.15 -16.21
N ASN A 530 19.49 -25.79 -14.96
CA ASN A 530 20.06 -26.42 -13.76
C ASN A 530 21.60 -26.46 -13.82
N ASN A 531 22.21 -25.35 -14.21
CA ASN A 531 23.65 -25.17 -14.42
C ASN A 531 24.24 -26.13 -15.46
N GLN A 532 23.44 -26.71 -16.37
CA GLN A 532 23.92 -27.51 -17.48
C GLN A 532 23.69 -26.78 -18.81
N PRO A 533 24.73 -26.62 -19.65
CA PRO A 533 24.58 -26.00 -20.95
C PRO A 533 23.95 -26.95 -21.96
N TYR A 534 23.01 -26.42 -22.75
CA TYR A 534 22.37 -27.12 -23.86
C TYR A 534 22.38 -26.26 -25.12
N LEU A 535 22.48 -26.90 -26.27
CA LEU A 535 22.39 -26.28 -27.58
C LEU A 535 21.00 -25.64 -27.75
N TYR A 536 21.00 -24.34 -28.02
CA TYR A 536 19.81 -23.52 -28.08
C TYR A 536 19.60 -22.89 -29.47
N GLY A 537 20.68 -22.49 -30.14
CA GLY A 537 20.59 -21.84 -31.44
C GLY A 537 21.79 -22.16 -32.33
N MET A 538 21.54 -22.28 -33.63
CA MET A 538 22.57 -22.47 -34.65
C MET A 538 22.30 -21.54 -35.81
N VAL A 539 23.23 -20.64 -36.13
CA VAL A 539 23.04 -19.64 -37.19
C VAL A 539 24.21 -19.69 -38.16
N THR A 540 23.94 -19.94 -39.43
CA THR A 540 24.94 -19.77 -40.48
C THR A 540 25.03 -18.32 -40.91
N ILE A 541 26.26 -17.82 -41.01
CA ILE A 541 26.58 -16.55 -41.68
C ILE A 541 27.51 -16.85 -42.86
N VAL A 542 27.07 -16.53 -44.06
CA VAL A 542 27.84 -16.62 -45.30
C VAL A 542 27.67 -15.35 -46.12
N TRP A 543 28.63 -15.08 -46.98
CA TRP A 543 28.46 -14.11 -48.05
C TRP A 543 27.75 -14.78 -49.23
N GLU A 544 26.77 -14.08 -49.81
CA GLU A 544 26.17 -14.43 -51.11
C GLU A 544 26.11 -13.16 -51.98
N PRO A 545 26.37 -13.25 -53.29
CA PRO A 545 26.42 -12.11 -54.21
C PRO A 545 25.11 -11.32 -54.34
#